data_AF-A0A9D7NDP8-F1
#
_entry.id   AF-A0A9D7NDP8-F1
#
_cell.length_a   1.000
_cell.length_b   1.000
_cell.length_c   1.000
_cell.angle_alpha   90.00
_cell.angle_beta   90.00
_cell.angle_gamma   90.00
#
_symmetry.space_group_name_H-M   'P 1'
#
loop_
_entity.id
_entity.type
_entity.pdbx_description
1 polymer ?
#
loop_
_entity_poly.entity_id
_entity_poly.type
_entity_poly.pdbx_seq_one_letter_code
_entity_poly.pdbx_strand_id
1 'polypeptide(L)'
;MSRLNQFLSDLWENGKVEVANEVQAFTSSELEEAQRKLHTYYLQDCLHFPGTAPEFDATAALWSAQYLYRATQFILLRHLNELELQEQLLPWAGHKSAAATYSADLCLRHLPTLLNFAKGLSPADVLVLNLKKTAADWPFSGVGIAEENVHAEELILSHPTLALAYVDRIIAKRLQSKAQQAAIHPWVAAALGDHANQLWPEWNKH
;
A
#
# COMPACT_ATOMS: atom_id res chain seq x y z
N MET A 1 11.14 13.29 -19.17
CA MET A 1 10.59 12.92 -17.84
C MET A 1 11.52 11.90 -17.22
N SER A 2 11.82 12.02 -15.93
CA SER A 2 12.61 11.02 -15.21
C SER A 2 11.88 9.67 -15.14
N ARG A 3 12.61 8.57 -14.96
CA ARG A 3 12.03 7.21 -15.00
C ARG A 3 11.03 6.94 -13.86
N LEU A 4 11.32 7.46 -12.66
CA LEU A 4 10.42 7.33 -11.52
C LEU A 4 9.15 8.17 -11.73
N ASN A 5 9.30 9.36 -12.30
CA ASN A 5 8.17 10.24 -12.62
C ASN A 5 7.26 9.63 -13.70
N GLN A 6 7.84 9.03 -14.75
CA GLN A 6 7.09 8.30 -15.77
C GLN A 6 6.32 7.12 -15.15
N PHE A 7 7.01 6.27 -14.38
CA PHE A 7 6.39 5.17 -13.65
C PHE A 7 5.20 5.63 -12.79
N LEU A 8 5.35 6.74 -12.06
CA LEU A 8 4.27 7.30 -11.25
C LEU A 8 3.08 7.80 -12.09
N SER A 9 3.33 8.38 -13.27
CA SER A 9 2.24 8.75 -14.21
C SER A 9 1.47 7.52 -14.64
N ASP A 10 2.19 6.52 -15.12
CA ASP A 10 1.54 5.35 -15.72
C ASP A 10 0.79 4.53 -14.65
N LEU A 11 1.35 4.45 -13.44
CA LEU A 11 0.69 3.85 -12.27
C LEU A 11 -0.64 4.53 -11.95
N TRP A 12 -0.67 5.86 -11.91
CA TRP A 12 -1.85 6.64 -11.50
C TRP A 12 -2.91 6.76 -12.60
N GLU A 13 -2.49 6.90 -13.86
CA GLU A 13 -3.41 7.12 -14.97
C GLU A 13 -3.97 5.81 -15.53
N ASN A 14 -3.14 4.79 -15.64
CA ASN A 14 -3.45 3.61 -16.46
C ASN A 14 -3.30 2.28 -15.70
N GLY A 15 -2.68 2.27 -14.52
CA GLY A 15 -2.34 1.06 -13.76
C GLY A 15 -1.38 0.12 -14.49
N LYS A 16 -0.75 0.58 -15.58
CA LYS A 16 0.29 -0.11 -16.35
C LYS A 16 1.58 0.61 -16.07
N VAL A 17 2.69 -0.10 -15.92
CA VAL A 17 3.96 0.54 -15.55
C VAL A 17 5.11 -0.03 -16.36
N GLU A 18 6.06 0.84 -16.67
CA GLU A 18 7.35 0.46 -17.23
C GLU A 18 8.47 0.79 -16.25
N VAL A 19 9.50 -0.04 -16.24
CA VAL A 19 10.68 0.14 -15.42
C VAL A 19 11.94 -0.05 -16.26
N ALA A 20 13.03 0.60 -15.87
CA ALA A 20 14.30 0.45 -16.56
C ALA A 20 14.81 -0.99 -16.44
N ASN A 21 15.57 -1.45 -17.43
CA ASN A 21 16.18 -2.77 -17.49
C ASN A 21 17.43 -2.93 -16.59
N GLU A 22 17.87 -1.85 -15.95
CA GLU A 22 19.02 -1.81 -15.06
C GLU A 22 18.67 -1.11 -13.74
N VAL A 23 19.34 -1.55 -12.67
CA VAL A 23 19.27 -0.92 -11.35
C VAL A 23 20.32 0.20 -11.29
N GLN A 24 19.87 1.45 -11.26
CA GLN A 24 20.76 2.60 -11.07
C GLN A 24 20.15 3.53 -10.02
N ALA A 25 20.99 4.20 -9.23
CA ALA A 25 20.55 5.14 -8.21
C ALA A 25 19.70 6.29 -8.82
N PHE A 26 18.65 6.70 -8.11
CA PHE A 26 17.85 7.87 -8.49
C PHE A 26 18.65 9.14 -8.24
N THR A 27 18.59 10.09 -9.17
CA THR A 27 19.23 11.40 -8.96
C THR A 27 18.35 12.30 -8.09
N SER A 28 18.93 13.29 -7.41
CA SER A 28 18.17 14.24 -6.59
C SER A 28 17.04 14.94 -7.37
N SER A 29 17.30 15.29 -8.64
CA SER A 29 16.28 15.89 -9.51
C SER A 29 15.09 14.95 -9.76
N GLU A 30 15.35 13.66 -9.99
CA GLU A 30 14.28 12.66 -10.17
C GLU A 30 13.43 12.52 -8.90
N LEU A 31 14.08 12.53 -7.73
CA LEU A 31 13.42 12.41 -6.43
C LEU A 31 12.56 13.64 -6.10
N GLU A 32 13.06 14.84 -6.37
CA GLU A 32 12.31 16.09 -6.19
C GLU A 32 11.09 16.17 -7.12
N GLU A 33 11.25 15.75 -8.37
CA GLU A 33 10.13 15.63 -9.32
C GLU A 33 9.07 14.64 -8.84
N ALA A 34 9.50 13.45 -8.41
CA ALA A 34 8.61 12.42 -7.89
C ALA A 34 7.86 12.92 -6.64
N GLN A 35 8.54 13.59 -5.71
CA GLN A 35 7.92 14.16 -4.51
C GLN A 35 6.83 15.19 -4.87
N ARG A 36 7.10 16.12 -5.79
CA ARG A 36 6.09 17.10 -6.24
C ARG A 36 4.86 16.40 -6.83
N LYS A 37 5.07 15.34 -7.60
CA LYS A 37 3.99 14.58 -8.23
C LYS A 37 3.16 13.79 -7.22
N LEU A 38 3.82 13.13 -6.28
CA LEU A 38 3.17 12.43 -5.16
C LEU A 38 2.32 13.39 -4.33
N HIS A 39 2.79 14.63 -4.12
CA HIS A 39 2.00 15.65 -3.44
C HIS A 39 0.75 16.05 -4.25
N THR A 40 0.86 16.18 -5.57
CA THR A 40 -0.32 16.41 -6.43
C THR A 40 -1.32 15.26 -6.34
N TYR A 41 -0.85 14.00 -6.38
CA TYR A 41 -1.70 12.82 -6.22
C TYR A 41 -2.35 12.74 -4.85
N TYR A 42 -1.61 13.06 -3.79
CA TYR A 42 -2.16 13.21 -2.45
C TYR A 42 -3.32 14.21 -2.43
N LEU A 43 -3.13 15.43 -2.97
CA LEU A 43 -4.17 16.45 -2.98
C LEU A 43 -5.41 15.99 -3.76
N GLN A 44 -5.23 15.26 -4.86
CA GLN A 44 -6.32 14.70 -5.65
C GLN A 44 -7.06 13.58 -4.89
N ASP A 45 -6.34 12.62 -4.32
CA ASP A 45 -6.91 11.47 -3.58
C ASP A 45 -7.68 11.96 -2.34
N CYS A 46 -7.20 13.02 -1.69
CA CYS A 46 -7.85 13.64 -0.52
C CYS A 46 -9.26 14.17 -0.82
N LEU A 47 -9.58 14.54 -2.08
CA LEU A 47 -10.91 14.99 -2.46
C LEU A 47 -11.98 13.90 -2.35
N HIS A 48 -11.57 12.64 -2.30
CA HIS A 48 -12.45 11.48 -2.20
C HIS A 48 -12.66 11.01 -0.77
N PHE A 49 -12.02 11.65 0.23
CA PHE A 49 -12.19 11.27 1.61
C PHE A 49 -13.46 11.86 2.24
N PRO A 50 -14.19 11.09 3.07
CA PRO A 50 -15.37 11.57 3.78
C PRO A 50 -15.03 12.54 4.93
N GLY A 51 -13.75 12.77 5.24
CA GLY A 51 -13.28 13.63 6.32
C GLY A 51 -11.90 14.22 6.02
N THR A 52 -11.24 14.77 7.04
CA THR A 52 -9.89 15.34 6.90
C THR A 52 -8.87 14.21 6.72
N ALA A 53 -8.19 14.17 5.58
CA ALA A 53 -7.09 13.25 5.36
C ALA A 53 -5.91 13.54 6.29
N PRO A 54 -5.11 12.53 6.68
CA PRO A 54 -3.83 12.76 7.35
C PRO A 54 -2.92 13.65 6.50
N GLU A 55 -2.04 14.41 7.15
CA GLU A 55 -1.07 15.26 6.46
C GLU A 55 -0.16 14.48 5.49
N PHE A 56 0.40 15.19 4.50
CA PHE A 56 1.35 14.60 3.56
C PHE A 56 2.75 14.46 4.18
N ASP A 57 3.22 13.21 4.27
CA ASP A 57 4.59 12.85 4.62
C ASP A 57 5.37 12.55 3.34
N ALA A 58 6.13 13.55 2.89
CA ALA A 58 6.93 13.47 1.68
C ALA A 58 7.96 12.32 1.71
N THR A 59 8.53 12.04 2.88
CA THR A 59 9.57 11.02 3.02
C THR A 59 8.96 9.62 2.89
N ALA A 60 7.81 9.38 3.52
CA ALA A 60 7.08 8.11 3.40
C ALA A 60 6.54 7.88 1.98
N ALA A 61 5.99 8.93 1.35
CA ALA A 61 5.53 8.86 -0.03
C ALA A 61 6.69 8.49 -0.98
N LEU A 62 7.81 9.20 -0.89
CA LEU A 62 8.96 8.97 -1.77
C LEU A 62 9.63 7.60 -1.52
N TRP A 63 9.70 7.15 -0.28
CA TRP A 63 10.17 5.79 0.03
C TRP A 63 9.26 4.74 -0.64
N SER A 64 7.94 4.87 -0.50
CA SER A 64 7.00 3.89 -1.06
C SER A 64 7.05 3.83 -2.59
N ALA A 65 7.25 4.98 -3.25
CA ALA A 65 7.41 5.06 -4.70
C ALA A 65 8.68 4.34 -5.18
N GLN A 66 9.81 4.61 -4.52
CA GLN A 66 11.06 3.93 -4.82
C GLN A 66 10.97 2.42 -4.56
N TYR A 67 10.35 2.03 -3.44
CA TYR A 67 10.14 0.64 -3.06
C TYR A 67 9.31 -0.09 -4.13
N LEU A 68 8.17 0.47 -4.53
CA LEU A 68 7.29 -0.15 -5.53
C LEU A 68 7.97 -0.24 -6.90
N TYR A 69 8.70 0.81 -7.31
CA TYR A 69 9.47 0.80 -8.55
C TYR A 69 10.50 -0.34 -8.56
N ARG A 70 11.31 -0.44 -7.49
CA ARG A 70 12.34 -1.47 -7.36
C ARG A 70 11.72 -2.86 -7.30
N ALA A 71 10.67 -3.05 -6.52
CA ALA A 71 10.01 -4.34 -6.43
C ALA A 71 9.43 -4.79 -7.79
N THR A 72 8.90 -3.85 -8.57
CA THR A 72 8.47 -4.11 -9.95
C THR A 72 9.65 -4.49 -10.85
N GLN A 73 10.79 -3.81 -10.73
CA GLN A 73 12.03 -4.22 -11.42
C GLN A 73 12.45 -5.64 -11.07
N PHE A 74 12.50 -6.03 -9.79
CA PHE A 74 12.93 -7.37 -9.38
C PHE A 74 11.96 -8.49 -9.82
N ILE A 75 10.68 -8.17 -10.04
CA ILE A 75 9.73 -9.13 -10.62
C ILE A 75 10.03 -9.36 -12.11
N LEU A 76 10.31 -8.28 -12.86
CA LEU A 76 10.51 -8.34 -14.32
C LEU A 76 11.93 -8.77 -14.71
N LEU A 77 12.94 -8.39 -13.92
CA LEU A 77 14.36 -8.58 -14.19
C LEU A 77 14.92 -9.68 -13.27
N ARG A 78 14.47 -10.92 -13.49
CA ARG A 78 14.78 -12.08 -12.63
C ARG A 78 16.26 -12.51 -12.60
N HIS A 79 17.14 -11.84 -13.36
CA HIS A 79 18.59 -12.05 -13.31
C HIS A 79 19.26 -11.24 -12.19
N LEU A 80 18.53 -10.33 -11.54
CA LEU A 80 19.03 -9.55 -10.42
C LEU A 80 19.25 -10.44 -9.18
N ASN A 81 20.31 -10.19 -8.43
CA ASN A 81 20.74 -11.09 -7.36
C ASN A 81 20.04 -10.78 -6.01
N GLU A 82 20.00 -11.76 -5.10
CA GLU A 82 19.33 -11.61 -3.79
C GLU A 82 19.96 -10.53 -2.90
N LEU A 83 21.26 -10.28 -3.05
CA LEU A 83 22.01 -9.25 -2.30
C LEU A 83 21.58 -7.85 -2.72
N GLU A 84 21.55 -7.59 -4.03
CA GLU A 84 21.02 -6.35 -4.64
C GLU A 84 19.58 -6.12 -4.22
N LEU A 85 18.76 -7.18 -4.15
CA LEU A 85 17.38 -7.07 -3.67
C LEU A 85 17.32 -6.54 -2.24
N GLN A 86 18.13 -7.08 -1.33
CA GLN A 86 18.17 -6.63 0.07
C GLN A 86 18.69 -5.20 0.22
N GLU A 87 19.64 -4.78 -0.64
CA GLU A 87 20.17 -3.41 -0.66
C GLU A 87 19.17 -2.39 -1.22
N GLN A 88 18.32 -2.79 -2.17
CA GLN A 88 17.39 -1.89 -2.85
C GLN A 88 15.98 -1.86 -2.23
N LEU A 89 15.53 -2.95 -1.59
CA LEU A 89 14.21 -3.03 -0.94
C LEU A 89 14.31 -2.85 0.57
N LEU A 90 14.85 -1.70 0.98
CA LEU A 90 14.99 -1.37 2.39
C LEU A 90 13.62 -1.13 3.06
N PRO A 91 13.42 -1.65 4.29
CA PRO A 91 12.24 -1.34 5.08
C PRO A 91 12.22 0.15 5.43
N TRP A 92 11.03 0.67 5.72
CA TRP A 92 10.88 2.04 6.20
C TRP A 92 11.60 2.24 7.53
N ALA A 93 12.48 3.23 7.57
CA ALA A 93 13.29 3.56 8.75
C ALA A 93 12.70 4.71 9.59
N GLY A 94 11.68 5.40 9.09
CA GLY A 94 11.07 6.53 9.78
C GLY A 94 10.03 6.11 10.83
N HIS A 95 9.50 7.10 11.55
CA HIS A 95 8.39 6.88 12.46
C HIS A 95 7.11 6.57 11.68
N LYS A 96 6.35 5.56 12.12
CA LYS A 96 5.02 5.28 11.55
C LYS A 96 4.00 6.18 12.23
N SER A 97 3.37 7.05 11.44
CA SER A 97 2.29 7.97 11.85
C SER A 97 1.11 7.85 10.88
N ALA A 98 -0.02 8.51 11.14
CA ALA A 98 -1.16 8.50 10.23
C ALA A 98 -0.77 9.14 8.88
N ALA A 99 0.01 10.22 8.93
CA ALA A 99 0.59 10.89 7.77
C ALA A 99 1.49 9.94 6.95
N ALA A 100 2.43 9.26 7.61
CA ALA A 100 3.31 8.29 6.95
C ALA A 100 2.53 7.10 6.38
N THR A 101 1.54 6.59 7.11
CA THR A 101 0.65 5.48 6.69
C THR A 101 -0.08 5.82 5.41
N TYR A 102 -0.73 6.98 5.36
CA TYR A 102 -1.48 7.40 4.19
C TYR A 102 -0.57 7.77 3.01
N SER A 103 0.55 8.44 3.29
CA SER A 103 1.49 8.87 2.25
C SER A 103 2.21 7.69 1.59
N ALA A 104 2.60 6.66 2.37
CA ALA A 104 3.14 5.42 1.82
C ALA A 104 2.08 4.64 1.02
N ASP A 105 0.81 4.72 1.42
CA ASP A 105 -0.29 4.01 0.77
C ASP A 105 -0.55 4.47 -0.67
N LEU A 106 -0.21 5.71 -1.02
CA LEU A 106 -0.33 6.21 -2.40
C LEU A 106 0.33 5.27 -3.42
N CYS A 107 1.45 4.63 -3.04
CA CYS A 107 2.10 3.62 -3.87
C CYS A 107 1.88 2.20 -3.33
N LEU A 108 1.96 1.97 -2.02
CA LEU A 108 1.87 0.61 -1.47
C LEU A 108 0.49 -0.03 -1.63
N ARG A 109 -0.60 0.72 -1.91
CA ARG A 109 -1.91 0.14 -2.22
C ARG A 109 -1.88 -0.83 -3.43
N HIS A 110 -0.84 -0.76 -4.24
CA HIS A 110 -0.60 -1.65 -5.38
C HIS A 110 0.15 -2.95 -5.01
N LEU A 111 0.59 -3.13 -3.76
CA LEU A 111 1.23 -4.37 -3.29
C LEU A 111 0.42 -5.65 -3.59
N PRO A 112 -0.93 -5.69 -3.41
CA PRO A 112 -1.72 -6.88 -3.77
C PRO A 112 -1.60 -7.25 -5.23
N THR A 113 -1.63 -6.25 -6.11
CA THR A 113 -1.47 -6.45 -7.56
C THR A 113 -0.06 -6.92 -7.88
N LEU A 114 0.96 -6.34 -7.23
CA LEU A 114 2.34 -6.73 -7.43
C LEU A 114 2.61 -8.18 -7.00
N LEU A 115 2.07 -8.59 -5.84
CA LEU A 115 2.13 -9.98 -5.38
C LEU A 115 1.38 -10.94 -6.31
N ASN A 116 0.30 -10.50 -6.96
CA ASN A 116 -0.37 -11.31 -7.98
C ASN A 116 0.53 -11.57 -9.20
N PHE A 117 1.32 -10.59 -9.64
CA PHE A 117 2.32 -10.79 -10.70
C PHE A 117 3.46 -11.71 -10.25
N ALA A 118 3.81 -11.67 -8.96
CA ALA A 118 4.81 -12.55 -8.35
C ALA A 118 4.32 -13.99 -8.10
N LYS A 119 3.07 -14.36 -8.42
CA LYS A 119 2.54 -15.72 -8.18
C LYS A 119 3.25 -16.84 -8.94
N GLY A 120 3.93 -16.52 -10.04
CA GLY A 120 4.78 -17.47 -10.75
C GLY A 120 6.08 -17.82 -10.01
N LEU A 121 6.38 -17.11 -8.94
CA LEU A 121 7.57 -17.33 -8.11
C LEU A 121 7.27 -18.32 -6.97
N SER A 122 8.34 -18.93 -6.45
CA SER A 122 8.23 -19.77 -5.26
C SER A 122 7.65 -18.97 -4.08
N PRO A 123 6.76 -19.53 -3.25
CA PRO A 123 6.34 -18.89 -2.00
C PRO A 123 7.51 -18.58 -1.03
N ALA A 124 8.63 -19.30 -1.18
CA ALA A 124 9.86 -19.07 -0.42
C ALA A 124 10.85 -18.11 -1.13
N ASP A 125 10.48 -17.54 -2.28
CA ASP A 125 11.28 -16.54 -2.98
C ASP A 125 11.45 -15.29 -2.10
N VAL A 126 12.69 -14.80 -1.99
CA VAL A 126 13.06 -13.68 -1.11
C VAL A 126 12.23 -12.42 -1.42
N LEU A 127 11.92 -12.16 -2.70
CA LEU A 127 11.08 -11.03 -3.09
C LEU A 127 9.66 -11.18 -2.54
N VAL A 128 9.07 -12.36 -2.69
CA VAL A 128 7.71 -12.66 -2.21
C VAL A 128 7.65 -12.50 -0.69
N LEU A 129 8.65 -13.00 0.04
CA LEU A 129 8.74 -12.87 1.50
C LEU A 129 8.86 -11.40 1.92
N ASN A 130 9.69 -10.60 1.25
CA ASN A 130 9.83 -9.18 1.54
C ASN A 130 8.54 -8.39 1.25
N LEU A 131 7.86 -8.66 0.14
CA LEU A 131 6.58 -8.02 -0.18
C LEU A 131 5.49 -8.35 0.85
N LYS A 132 5.41 -9.60 1.30
CA LYS A 132 4.47 -10.00 2.37
C LYS A 132 4.80 -9.34 3.69
N LYS A 133 6.09 -9.27 4.06
CA LYS A 133 6.53 -8.58 5.27
C LYS A 133 6.16 -7.10 5.23
N THR A 134 6.44 -6.41 4.12
CA THR A 134 6.03 -5.01 3.93
C THR A 134 4.52 -4.85 4.02
N ALA A 135 3.74 -5.74 3.42
CA ALA A 135 2.28 -5.70 3.54
C ALA A 135 1.79 -5.87 5.00
N ALA A 136 2.46 -6.69 5.81
CA ALA A 136 2.16 -6.87 7.23
C ALA A 136 2.57 -5.65 8.07
N ASP A 137 3.66 -4.99 7.69
CA ASP A 137 4.14 -3.76 8.33
C ASP A 137 3.27 -2.53 7.99
N TRP A 138 2.54 -2.58 6.89
CA TRP A 138 1.67 -1.52 6.37
C TRP A 138 0.25 -2.04 6.10
N PRO A 139 -0.50 -2.42 7.14
CA PRO A 139 -1.78 -3.12 6.98
C PRO A 139 -2.81 -2.32 6.18
N PHE A 140 -2.75 -0.97 6.20
CA PHE A 140 -3.62 -0.12 5.40
C PHE A 140 -3.50 -0.41 3.89
N SER A 141 -2.26 -0.61 3.43
CA SER A 141 -1.93 -0.95 2.04
C SER A 141 -1.97 -2.46 1.77
N GLY A 142 -1.67 -3.26 2.79
CA GLY A 142 -1.62 -4.72 2.76
C GLY A 142 -2.95 -5.44 2.92
N VAL A 143 -4.09 -4.73 2.91
CA VAL A 143 -5.43 -5.33 3.13
C VAL A 143 -5.63 -6.54 2.22
N GLY A 144 -5.88 -7.71 2.82
CA GLY A 144 -6.12 -8.96 2.10
C GLY A 144 -4.87 -9.71 1.64
N ILE A 145 -3.66 -9.26 2.05
CA ILE A 145 -2.40 -10.00 1.84
C ILE A 145 -1.89 -10.58 3.16
N ALA A 146 -1.75 -9.71 4.16
CA ALA A 146 -0.92 -9.99 5.32
C ALA A 146 -1.72 -10.53 6.50
N GLU A 147 -1.02 -11.32 7.31
CA GLU A 147 -1.46 -11.72 8.64
C GLU A 147 -1.50 -10.52 9.59
N GLU A 148 -2.21 -10.69 10.71
CA GLU A 148 -2.59 -9.64 11.65
C GLU A 148 -1.37 -8.91 12.25
N ASN A 149 -1.37 -7.58 12.21
CA ASN A 149 -0.41 -6.75 12.95
C ASN A 149 -1.15 -5.70 13.78
N VAL A 150 -1.49 -6.10 15.01
CA VAL A 150 -2.36 -5.34 15.92
C VAL A 150 -1.85 -3.90 16.16
N HIS A 151 -0.54 -3.71 16.33
CA HIS A 151 0.02 -2.38 16.61
C HIS A 151 -0.07 -1.44 15.41
N ALA A 152 0.19 -1.95 14.20
CA ALA A 152 0.10 -1.15 12.99
C ALA A 152 -1.36 -0.79 12.64
N GLU A 153 -2.32 -1.61 13.08
CA GLU A 153 -3.75 -1.38 12.90
C GLU A 153 -4.33 -0.38 13.90
N GLU A 154 -3.87 -0.39 15.15
CA GLU A 154 -4.28 0.61 16.15
C GLU A 154 -4.02 2.03 15.64
N LEU A 155 -2.89 2.24 14.96
CA LEU A 155 -2.54 3.53 14.38
C LEU A 155 -3.53 3.98 13.29
N ILE A 156 -3.99 3.04 12.46
CA ILE A 156 -5.03 3.29 11.44
C ILE A 156 -6.35 3.63 12.11
N LEU A 157 -6.76 2.83 13.09
CA LEU A 157 -8.05 2.98 13.79
C LEU A 157 -8.10 4.25 14.67
N SER A 158 -6.95 4.75 15.11
CA SER A 158 -6.85 6.00 15.88
C SER A 158 -7.14 7.27 15.06
N HIS A 159 -7.08 7.19 13.72
CA HIS A 159 -7.36 8.31 12.83
C HIS A 159 -8.71 8.09 12.12
N PRO A 160 -9.76 8.89 12.40
CA PRO A 160 -11.13 8.60 11.94
C PRO A 160 -11.25 8.36 10.43
N THR A 161 -10.60 9.20 9.64
CA THR A 161 -10.62 9.12 8.18
C THR A 161 -9.91 7.87 7.64
N LEU A 162 -8.85 7.41 8.30
CA LEU A 162 -8.16 6.18 7.91
C LEU A 162 -8.93 4.95 8.36
N ALA A 163 -9.54 4.99 9.55
CA ALA A 163 -10.39 3.91 10.05
C ALA A 163 -11.54 3.63 9.06
N LEU A 164 -12.25 4.67 8.60
CA LEU A 164 -13.32 4.53 7.60
C LEU A 164 -12.80 3.95 6.28
N ALA A 165 -11.74 4.52 5.71
CA ALA A 165 -11.17 4.01 4.46
C ALA A 165 -10.64 2.57 4.57
N TYR A 166 -10.12 2.18 5.74
CA TYR A 166 -9.66 0.83 6.02
C TYR A 166 -10.83 -0.16 6.07
N VAL A 167 -11.92 0.24 6.73
CA VAL A 167 -13.17 -0.52 6.82
C VAL A 167 -13.80 -0.69 5.45
N ASP A 168 -13.84 0.36 4.63
CA ASP A 168 -14.33 0.28 3.25
C ASP A 168 -13.54 -0.76 2.43
N ARG A 169 -12.20 -0.79 2.58
CA ARG A 169 -11.35 -1.80 1.93
C ARG A 169 -11.63 -3.21 2.43
N ILE A 170 -11.91 -3.39 3.72
CA ILE A 170 -12.27 -4.69 4.32
C ILE A 170 -13.61 -5.18 3.77
N ILE A 171 -14.61 -4.30 3.71
CA ILE A 171 -15.95 -4.60 3.19
C ILE A 171 -15.87 -4.92 1.69
N ALA A 172 -15.19 -4.08 0.91
CA ALA A 172 -15.03 -4.27 -0.53
C ALA A 172 -14.37 -5.61 -0.88
N LYS A 173 -13.44 -6.08 -0.04
CA LYS A 173 -12.76 -7.38 -0.19
C LYS A 173 -13.46 -8.53 0.55
N ARG A 174 -14.55 -8.27 1.27
CA ARG A 174 -15.29 -9.23 2.10
C ARG A 174 -14.39 -10.07 3.01
N LEU A 175 -13.46 -9.42 3.70
CA LEU A 175 -12.51 -10.12 4.58
C LEU A 175 -13.18 -10.53 5.90
N GLN A 176 -13.93 -11.64 5.90
CA GLN A 176 -14.75 -12.08 7.03
C GLN A 176 -13.94 -12.20 8.33
N SER A 177 -12.83 -12.95 8.31
CA SER A 177 -11.99 -13.14 9.50
C SER A 177 -11.49 -11.81 10.06
N LYS A 178 -11.16 -10.85 9.17
CA LYS A 178 -10.69 -9.51 9.54
C LYS A 178 -11.80 -8.68 10.17
N ALA A 179 -12.97 -8.69 9.54
CA ALA A 179 -14.12 -7.93 9.96
C ALA A 179 -14.69 -8.41 11.31
N GLN A 180 -14.50 -9.68 11.67
CA GLN A 180 -14.93 -10.25 12.95
C GLN A 180 -13.97 -9.98 14.12
N GLN A 181 -12.80 -9.36 13.88
CA GLN A 181 -11.88 -8.99 14.96
C GLN A 181 -12.51 -7.94 15.87
N ALA A 182 -12.31 -8.08 17.19
CA ALA A 182 -12.96 -7.22 18.19
C ALA A 182 -12.71 -5.71 17.97
N ALA A 183 -11.53 -5.33 17.51
CA ALA A 183 -11.18 -3.94 17.24
C ALA A 183 -11.83 -3.37 15.96
N ILE A 184 -12.19 -4.23 15.00
CA ILE A 184 -12.66 -3.84 13.65
C ILE A 184 -14.17 -4.02 13.52
N HIS A 185 -14.74 -5.04 14.17
CA HIS A 185 -16.15 -5.39 14.10
C HIS A 185 -17.08 -4.19 14.36
N PRO A 186 -16.87 -3.34 15.40
CA PRO A 186 -17.73 -2.18 15.63
C PRO A 186 -17.75 -1.21 14.44
N TRP A 187 -16.61 -1.03 13.76
CA TRP A 187 -16.49 -0.15 12.61
C TRP A 187 -17.20 -0.73 11.38
N VAL A 188 -17.03 -2.03 11.11
CA VAL A 188 -17.72 -2.70 9.99
C VAL A 188 -19.23 -2.72 10.22
N ALA A 189 -19.68 -3.04 11.44
CA ALA A 189 -21.08 -3.00 11.80
C ALA A 189 -21.70 -1.61 11.62
N ALA A 190 -20.98 -0.55 12.05
CA ALA A 190 -21.41 0.82 11.86
C ALA A 190 -21.49 1.23 10.38
N ALA A 191 -20.52 0.83 9.56
CA ALA A 191 -20.50 1.12 8.13
C ALA A 191 -21.60 0.40 7.35
N LEU A 192 -21.93 -0.85 7.72
CA LEU A 192 -22.99 -1.64 7.08
C LEU A 192 -24.39 -1.21 7.54
N GLY A 193 -24.53 -0.81 8.81
CA GLY A 193 -25.81 -0.45 9.42
C GLY A 193 -26.90 -1.51 9.21
N ASP A 194 -28.14 -1.05 9.04
CA ASP A 194 -29.31 -1.92 8.79
C ASP A 194 -29.26 -2.61 7.41
N HIS A 195 -28.33 -2.21 6.54
CA HIS A 195 -28.17 -2.73 5.18
C HIS A 195 -27.15 -3.87 5.08
N ALA A 196 -26.66 -4.39 6.21
CA ALA A 196 -25.66 -5.46 6.23
C ALA A 196 -26.01 -6.65 5.33
N ASN A 197 -27.26 -7.11 5.35
CA ASN A 197 -27.71 -8.24 4.52
C ASN A 197 -27.72 -7.94 3.01
N GLN A 198 -27.78 -6.68 2.61
CA GLN A 198 -27.74 -6.25 1.20
C GLN A 198 -26.29 -6.02 0.74
N LEU A 199 -25.49 -5.35 1.57
CA LEU A 199 -24.12 -4.95 1.24
C LEU A 199 -23.12 -6.10 1.42
N TRP A 200 -23.34 -6.97 2.41
CA TRP A 200 -22.50 -8.14 2.71
C TRP A 200 -23.35 -9.28 3.31
N PRO A 201 -24.04 -10.09 2.47
CA PRO A 201 -24.97 -11.13 2.93
C PRO A 201 -24.36 -12.20 3.85
N GLU A 202 -23.05 -12.42 3.78
CA GLU A 202 -22.32 -13.36 4.63
C GLU A 202 -21.97 -12.79 6.02
N TRP A 203 -22.13 -11.48 6.24
CA TRP A 203 -21.71 -10.81 7.47
C TRP A 203 -22.32 -11.44 8.74
N ASN A 204 -23.63 -11.70 8.72
CA ASN A 204 -24.39 -12.26 9.84
C ASN A 204 -24.43 -13.80 9.86
N LYS A 205 -23.71 -14.48 8.97
CA LYS A 205 -23.68 -15.94 8.93
C LYS A 205 -22.53 -16.44 9.80
N HIS A 206 -22.87 -16.93 10.99
CA HIS A 206 -21.96 -17.63 11.90
C HIS A 206 -21.77 -19.08 11.47
#